data_AF-A0A7W1LF38-F1
#
_entry.id   AF-A0A7W1LF38-F1
#
_cell.length_a   1.000
_cell.length_b   1.000
_cell.length_c   1.000
_cell.angle_alpha   90.00
_cell.angle_beta   90.00
_cell.angle_gamma   90.00
#
_symmetry.space_group_name_H-M   'P 1'
#
loop_
_entity.id
_entity.type
_entity.pdbx_description
1 polymer ?
#
loop_
_entity_poly.entity_id
_entity_poly.type
_entity_poly.pdbx_seq_one_letter_code
_entity_poly.pdbx_strand_id
1 'polypeptide(L)'
;MSQNEPGLELHGWETRWQELETTFEEDPAGALPEACDFVEQTLRESELDPESTTAEPGELQSAYAAARETANRIERGEDVDPGDIGAAIENLRAVYDTLRATRPG
;
A
#
# COMPACT_ATOMS: atom_id res chain seq x y z
N MET A 1 -11.11 20.21 7.41
CA MET A 1 -10.29 19.05 7.80
C MET A 1 -11.20 17.84 7.91
N SER A 2 -11.76 17.41 6.78
CA SER A 2 -12.57 16.19 6.67
C SER A 2 -12.09 15.50 5.41
N GLN A 3 -11.10 14.61 5.52
CA GLN A 3 -10.64 13.76 4.42
C GLN A 3 -10.56 12.32 4.94
N ASN A 4 -11.63 11.87 5.57
CA ASN A 4 -11.86 10.47 5.85
C ASN A 4 -13.22 10.16 5.24
N GLU A 5 -13.26 10.07 3.91
CA GLU A 5 -14.42 9.55 3.17
C GLU A 5 -14.42 8.03 3.39
N PRO A 6 -15.19 7.50 4.38
CA PRO A 6 -15.16 6.09 4.69
C PRO A 6 -15.98 5.38 3.62
N GLY A 7 -15.36 4.46 2.88
CA GLY A 7 -16.00 3.72 1.80
C GLY A 7 -15.79 4.33 0.41
N LEU A 8 -14.54 4.39 -0.05
CA LEU A 8 -14.28 4.45 -1.49
C LEU A 8 -14.77 3.14 -2.12
N GLU A 9 -15.72 3.24 -3.04
CA GLU A 9 -16.13 2.13 -3.92
C GLU A 9 -14.89 1.61 -4.67
N LEU A 10 -14.87 0.32 -5.08
CA LEU A 10 -13.74 -0.30 -5.79
C LEU A 10 -13.15 0.60 -6.89
N HIS A 11 -14.02 1.29 -7.63
CA HIS A 11 -13.65 2.22 -8.69
C HIS A 11 -12.83 3.43 -8.20
N GLY A 12 -13.14 3.94 -7.00
CA GLY A 12 -12.39 5.02 -6.36
C GLY A 12 -11.01 4.57 -5.89
N TRP A 13 -10.90 3.34 -5.37
CA TRP A 13 -9.60 2.74 -5.07
C TRP A 13 -8.76 2.53 -6.32
N GLU A 14 -9.36 2.01 -7.39
CA GLU A 14 -8.67 1.83 -8.68
C GLU A 14 -8.16 3.17 -9.21
N THR A 15 -8.98 4.23 -9.12
CA THR A 15 -8.58 5.58 -9.53
C THR A 15 -7.40 6.08 -8.71
N ARG A 16 -7.47 6.01 -7.38
CA ARG A 16 -6.38 6.44 -6.50
C ARG A 16 -5.10 5.63 -6.71
N TRP A 17 -5.22 4.34 -6.96
CA TRP A 17 -4.07 3.50 -7.29
C TRP A 17 -3.42 3.94 -8.61
N GLN A 18 -4.20 4.21 -9.66
CA GLN A 18 -3.67 4.71 -10.94
C GLN A 18 -2.97 6.08 -10.79
N GLU A 19 -3.48 6.97 -9.93
CA GLU A 19 -2.80 8.23 -9.61
C GLU A 19 -1.44 7.98 -8.94
N LEU A 20 -1.37 7.06 -7.96
CA LEU A 20 -0.12 6.66 -7.32
C LEU A 20 0.86 6.01 -8.32
N GLU A 21 0.37 5.22 -9.28
CA GLU A 21 1.23 4.64 -10.32
C GLU A 21 1.90 5.70 -11.18
N THR A 22 1.18 6.78 -11.51
CA THR A 22 1.77 7.93 -12.20
C THR A 22 2.84 8.59 -11.33
N THR A 23 2.57 8.78 -10.04
CA THR A 23 3.55 9.37 -9.11
C THR A 23 4.78 8.47 -8.95
N PHE A 24 4.65 7.13 -8.99
CA PHE A 24 5.81 6.23 -8.95
C PHE A 24 6.76 6.44 -10.14
N GLU A 25 6.26 6.86 -11.29
CA GLU A 25 7.09 7.15 -12.47
C GLU A 25 7.87 8.46 -12.31
N GLU A 26 7.30 9.44 -11.61
CA GLU A 26 7.91 10.77 -11.39
C GLU A 26 8.82 10.80 -10.16
N ASP A 27 8.34 10.28 -9.03
CA ASP A 27 9.02 10.26 -7.74
C ASP A 27 8.67 8.99 -6.94
N PRO A 28 9.33 7.85 -7.23
CA PRO A 28 9.03 6.58 -6.55
C PRO A 28 9.33 6.63 -5.05
N ALA A 29 10.30 7.43 -4.63
CA ALA A 29 10.68 7.57 -3.23
C ALA A 29 9.60 8.32 -2.43
N GLY A 30 9.12 9.46 -2.92
CA GLY A 30 8.07 10.22 -2.26
C GLY A 30 6.68 9.61 -2.37
N ALA A 31 6.42 8.82 -3.41
CA ALA A 31 5.14 8.11 -3.58
C ALA A 31 5.01 6.87 -2.68
N LEU A 32 6.12 6.24 -2.29
CA LEU A 32 6.10 4.99 -1.52
C LEU A 32 5.37 5.11 -0.16
N PRO A 33 5.60 6.15 0.66
CA PRO A 33 4.86 6.36 1.90
C PRO A 33 3.36 6.56 1.68
N GLU A 34 2.98 7.33 0.66
CA GLU A 34 1.56 7.58 0.33
C GLU A 34 0.86 6.28 -0.10
N ALA A 35 1.53 5.46 -0.90
CA ALA A 35 1.01 4.17 -1.31
C ALA A 35 0.88 3.19 -0.15
N CYS A 36 1.81 3.20 0.81
CA CYS A 36 1.68 2.40 2.03
C CYS A 36 0.45 2.81 2.83
N ASP A 37 0.22 4.11 3.05
CA ASP A 37 -0.94 4.61 3.79
C ASP A 37 -2.26 4.20 3.12
N PHE A 38 -2.33 4.34 1.79
CA PHE A 38 -3.48 3.91 1.00
C PHE A 38 -3.76 2.40 1.13
N VAL A 39 -2.74 1.55 0.96
CA VAL A 39 -2.88 0.09 1.08
C VAL A 39 -3.28 -0.30 2.51
N GLU A 40 -2.76 0.38 3.53
CA GLU A 40 -3.13 0.16 4.93
C GLU A 40 -4.61 0.46 5.20
N GLN A 41 -5.09 1.60 4.70
CA GLN A 41 -6.50 1.97 4.78
C GLN A 41 -7.37 0.93 4.08
N THR A 42 -6.96 0.53 2.87
CA THR A 42 -7.64 -0.48 2.05
C THR A 42 -7.72 -1.84 2.78
N LEU A 43 -6.63 -2.26 3.42
CA LEU A 43 -6.57 -3.49 4.24
C LEU A 43 -7.56 -3.43 5.42
N ARG A 44 -7.53 -2.33 6.18
CA ARG A 44 -8.45 -2.11 7.32
C ARG A 44 -9.92 -2.10 6.89
N GLU A 45 -10.22 -1.46 5.76
CA GLU A 45 -11.57 -1.41 5.20
C GLU A 45 -12.05 -2.76 4.64
N SER A 46 -11.14 -3.68 4.30
CA SER A 46 -11.48 -4.95 3.64
C SER A 46 -11.76 -6.12 4.59
N GLU A 47 -11.91 -5.87 5.89
CA GLU A 47 -12.03 -6.90 6.96
C GLU A 47 -10.85 -7.90 7.00
N LEU A 48 -9.88 -7.77 6.09
CA LEU A 48 -8.55 -8.39 6.06
C LEU A 48 -7.60 -7.59 6.95
N ASP A 49 -8.11 -7.17 8.09
CA ASP A 49 -7.36 -6.36 9.03
C ASP A 49 -6.10 -7.14 9.44
N PRO A 50 -4.91 -6.55 9.25
CA PRO A 50 -3.65 -7.25 9.47
C PRO A 50 -3.48 -7.65 10.94
N GLU A 51 -4.12 -6.92 11.86
CA GLU A 51 -4.09 -7.20 13.31
C GLU A 51 -5.18 -8.18 13.76
N SER A 52 -6.28 -8.33 13.00
CA SER A 52 -7.43 -9.17 13.36
C SER A 52 -7.42 -10.58 12.77
N THR A 53 -6.59 -10.84 11.76
CA THR A 53 -6.37 -12.21 11.27
C THR A 53 -5.52 -12.98 12.28
N THR A 54 -6.14 -13.93 13.00
CA THR A 54 -5.47 -14.88 13.89
C THR A 54 -4.64 -15.94 13.15
N ALA A 55 -4.51 -15.82 11.83
CA ALA A 55 -3.61 -16.63 11.02
C ALA A 55 -2.20 -16.02 11.02
N GLU A 56 -1.18 -16.84 10.81
CA GLU A 56 0.21 -16.41 10.60
C GLU A 56 0.24 -15.19 9.65
N PRO A 57 1.16 -14.22 9.84
CA PRO A 57 1.22 -13.05 8.97
C PRO A 57 1.28 -13.55 7.53
N GLY A 58 0.17 -13.37 6.81
CA GLY A 58 0.06 -13.87 5.44
C GLY A 58 1.19 -13.27 4.61
N GLU A 59 1.52 -13.91 3.50
CA GLU A 59 2.52 -13.41 2.55
C GLU A 59 2.30 -11.92 2.21
N LEU A 60 1.03 -11.49 2.17
CA LEU A 60 0.59 -10.11 2.03
C LEU A 60 1.01 -9.17 3.16
N GLN A 61 0.86 -9.58 4.43
CA GLN A 61 1.25 -8.74 5.57
C GLN A 61 2.77 -8.57 5.61
N SER A 62 3.51 -9.64 5.30
CA SER A 62 4.97 -9.58 5.22
C SER A 62 5.43 -8.66 4.08
N ALA A 63 4.78 -8.75 2.92
CA ALA A 63 5.04 -7.85 1.78
C ALA A 63 4.72 -6.38 2.13
N TYR A 64 3.57 -6.11 2.73
CA TYR A 64 3.20 -4.76 3.19
C TYR A 64 4.17 -4.22 4.25
N ALA A 65 4.52 -5.02 5.26
CA ALA A 65 5.44 -4.61 6.31
C ALA A 65 6.83 -4.28 5.77
N ALA A 66 7.35 -5.06 4.82
CA ALA A 66 8.61 -4.78 4.15
C ALA A 66 8.58 -3.45 3.36
N ALA A 67 7.49 -3.21 2.62
CA ALA A 67 7.30 -1.94 1.91
C ALA A 67 7.18 -0.75 2.87
N ARG A 68 6.42 -0.92 3.96
CA ARG A 68 6.25 0.11 5.00
C ARG A 68 7.55 0.44 5.72
N GLU A 69 8.39 -0.57 5.98
CA GLU A 69 9.72 -0.33 6.55
C GLU A 69 10.57 0.55 5.62
N THR A 70 10.53 0.26 4.33
CA THR A 70 11.24 1.04 3.31
C THR A 70 10.72 2.48 3.26
N ALA A 71 9.40 2.67 3.24
CA ALA A 71 8.76 3.98 3.34
C ALA A 71 9.18 4.75 4.60
N ASN A 72 9.18 4.10 5.76
CA ASN A 72 9.58 4.72 7.02
C ASN A 72 11.04 5.21 6.99
N ARG A 73 11.95 4.48 6.31
CA ARG A 73 13.34 4.92 6.12
C ARG A 73 13.40 6.18 5.25
N ILE A 74 12.63 6.23 4.15
CA ILE A 74 12.53 7.41 3.29
C ILE A 74 11.98 8.62 4.06
N GLU A 75 10.90 8.43 4.84
CA GLU A 75 10.30 9.50 5.65
C GLU A 75 11.27 10.04 6.72
N ARG A 76 12.16 9.18 7.24
CA ARG A 76 13.24 9.58 8.16
C ARG A 76 14.38 10.33 7.47
N GLY A 77 14.35 10.43 6.14
CA GLY A 77 15.43 11.00 5.33
C GLY A 77 16.66 10.09 5.27
N GLU A 78 16.50 8.78 5.48
CA GLU A 78 17.57 7.81 5.27
C GLU A 78 17.79 7.57 3.78
N ASP A 79 19.04 7.29 3.40
CA ASP A 79 19.39 6.90 2.04
C ASP A 79 18.92 5.46 1.80
N VAL A 80 17.96 5.30 0.91
CA VAL A 80 17.38 4.00 0.54
C VAL A 80 17.77 3.70 -0.90
N ASP A 81 18.24 2.47 -1.13
CA ASP A 81 18.67 2.07 -2.46
C ASP A 81 17.46 2.04 -3.42
N PRO A 82 17.58 2.58 -4.65
CA PRO A 82 16.50 2.53 -5.63
C PRO A 82 16.02 1.10 -5.93
N GLY A 83 16.88 0.08 -5.75
CA GLY A 83 16.47 -1.33 -5.84
C GLY A 83 15.50 -1.75 -4.73
N ASP A 84 15.73 -1.30 -3.50
CA ASP A 84 14.82 -1.55 -2.36
C ASP A 84 13.49 -0.80 -2.55
N ILE A 85 13.52 0.43 -3.07
CA ILE A 85 12.31 1.20 -3.40
C ILE A 85 11.49 0.46 -4.45
N GLY A 86 12.12 -0.01 -5.54
CA GLY A 86 11.45 -0.79 -6.57
C GLY A 86 10.84 -2.07 -6.03
N ALA A 87 11.57 -2.81 -5.19
CA ALA A 87 11.04 -4.01 -4.54
C ALA A 87 9.85 -3.71 -3.62
N ALA A 88 9.89 -2.60 -2.89
CA ALA A 88 8.78 -2.15 -2.04
C ALA A 88 7.52 -1.81 -2.86
N ILE A 89 7.67 -1.13 -4.00
CA ILE A 89 6.55 -0.83 -4.92
C ILE A 89 5.92 -2.11 -5.47
N GLU A 90 6.73 -3.07 -5.91
CA GLU A 90 6.24 -4.36 -6.42
C GLU A 90 5.50 -5.16 -5.33
N ASN A 91 6.00 -5.12 -4.09
CA ASN A 91 5.32 -5.73 -2.95
C ASN A 91 3.94 -5.08 -2.71
N LEU A 92 3.84 -3.75 -2.76
CA LEU A 92 2.55 -3.04 -2.61
C LEU A 92 1.58 -3.38 -3.75
N ARG A 93 2.07 -3.47 -5.00
CA ARG A 93 1.29 -3.92 -6.16
C ARG A 93 0.68 -5.30 -5.94
N ALA A 94 1.49 -6.25 -5.47
CA ALA A 94 1.01 -7.60 -5.17
C ALA A 94 -0.06 -7.62 -4.07
N VAL A 95 0.11 -6.80 -3.03
CA VAL A 95 -0.88 -6.66 -1.95
C VAL A 95 -2.18 -6.10 -2.49
N TYR A 96 -2.11 -5.01 -3.25
CA TYR A 96 -3.28 -4.36 -3.84
C TYR A 96 -4.03 -5.28 -4.83
N ASP A 97 -3.31 -6.00 -5.69
CA ASP A 97 -3.92 -6.96 -6.62
C ASP A 97 -4.68 -8.06 -5.88
N THR A 98 -4.11 -8.57 -4.78
CA THR A 98 -4.76 -9.61 -3.98
C THR A 98 -5.99 -9.08 -3.24
N LEU A 99 -5.94 -7.84 -2.74
CA LEU A 99 -7.10 -7.16 -2.14
C LEU A 99 -8.23 -7.02 -3.16
N ARG A 100 -7.91 -6.60 -4.38
CA ARG A 100 -8.86 -6.50 -5.49
C ARG A 100 -9.45 -7.86 -5.85
N ALA A 101 -8.64 -8.91 -5.90
CA ALA A 101 -9.09 -10.25 -6.23
C ALA A 101 -9.99 -10.88 -5.15
N THR A 102 -9.79 -10.50 -3.89
CA THR A 102 -10.52 -11.07 -2.74
C THR A 102 -11.91 -10.46 -2.56
N ARG A 103 -12.15 -9.24 -3.03
CA ARG A 103 -13.46 -8.59 -2.96
C ARG A 103 -14.35 -9.01 -4.15
N PRO A 104 -15.47 -9.73 -3.93
CA PRO A 104 -16.51 -9.82 -4.94
C PRO A 104 -17.19 -8.44 -5.07
N GLY A 105 -17.25 -7.92 -6.29
CA GLY A 105 -18.02 -6.72 -6.62
C GLY A 105 -19.52 -6.89 -6.39
#